data_AF-A0A239M881-F1
#
_entry.id   AF-A0A239M881-F1
#
_cell.length_a   1.000
_cell.length_b   1.000
_cell.length_c   1.000
_cell.angle_alpha   90.00
_cell.angle_beta   90.00
_cell.angle_gamma   90.00
#
_symmetry.space_group_name_H-M   'P 1'
#
loop_
_entity.id
_entity.type
_entity.pdbx_description
1 polymer ?
#
loop_
_entity_poly.entity_id
_entity_poly.type
_entity_poly.pdbx_seq_one_letter_code
_entity_poly.pdbx_strand_id
1 'polypeptide(L)' 'MSDPQIDPAGNTQAFRAFAQGKEAEAVPQKRSYTLPIVAGVAVLVIVVIAAYLLL' A
#
# COMPACT_ATOMS: atom_id res chain seq x y z
N MET A 1 -8.40 -32.55 -5.75
CA MET A 1 -9.33 -32.46 -4.59
C MET A 1 -8.50 -31.97 -3.43
N SER A 2 -8.81 -30.80 -2.89
CA SER A 2 -8.20 -30.34 -1.63
C SER A 2 -9.01 -30.98 -0.51
N ASP A 3 -8.61 -32.16 -0.06
CA ASP A 3 -9.20 -32.71 1.16
C ASP A 3 -8.98 -31.72 2.28
N PRO A 4 -10.03 -31.30 3.00
CA PRO A 4 -9.87 -30.45 4.17
C PRO A 4 -9.05 -31.25 5.18
N GLN A 5 -7.76 -30.94 5.29
CA GLN A 5 -6.87 -31.46 6.31
C GLN A 5 -7.38 -30.93 7.66
N ILE A 6 -8.33 -31.66 8.24
CA ILE A 6 -8.90 -31.39 9.55
C ILE A 6 -7.80 -31.68 10.55
N ASP A 7 -7.34 -30.63 11.22
CA ASP A 7 -6.38 -30.77 12.32
C ASP A 7 -7.15 -31.22 13.58
N PRO A 8 -7.02 -32.49 14.01
CA PRO A 8 -7.76 -33.01 15.17
C PRO A 8 -7.30 -32.37 16.48
N ALA A 9 -6.10 -31.81 16.53
CA ALA A 9 -5.55 -31.16 17.72
C ALA A 9 -5.87 -29.65 17.79
N GLY A 10 -6.41 -29.06 16.71
CA GLY A 10 -6.81 -27.64 16.65
C GLY A 10 -5.67 -26.61 16.72
N ASN A 11 -4.45 -27.00 17.05
CA ASN A 11 -3.31 -26.10 17.24
C ASN A 11 -2.85 -25.41 15.95
N THR A 12 -3.04 -26.06 14.80
CA THR A 12 -2.68 -25.50 13.48
C THR A 12 -3.59 -24.32 13.12
N GLN A 13 -4.85 -24.33 13.56
CA GLN A 13 -5.76 -23.21 13.36
C GLN A 13 -5.35 -22.00 14.20
N ALA A 14 -4.93 -22.23 15.45
CA ALA A 14 -4.41 -21.17 16.32
C ALA A 14 -3.10 -20.58 15.78
N PHE A 15 -2.17 -21.41 15.31
CA PHE A 15 -0.94 -20.96 14.65
C PHE A 15 -1.23 -20.17 13.37
N ARG A 16 -2.19 -20.64 12.56
CA ARG A 16 -2.61 -19.96 11.33
C ARG A 16 -3.24 -18.60 11.63
N ALA A 17 -4.10 -18.51 12.65
CA ALA A 17 -4.67 -17.24 13.08
C ALA A 17 -3.60 -16.26 13.60
N PHE A 18 -2.62 -16.75 14.37
CA PHE A 18 -1.49 -15.95 14.85
C PHE A 18 -0.57 -15.47 13.71
N ALA A 19 -0.26 -16.35 12.75
CA ALA A 19 0.56 -16.01 11.59
C ALA A 19 -0.14 -15.03 10.64
N GLN A 20 -1.41 -15.27 10.32
CA GLN A 20 -2.22 -14.38 9.48
C GLN A 20 -2.45 -13.01 10.13
N GLY A 21 -2.62 -12.95 11.46
CA GLY A 21 -2.70 -11.69 12.20
C GLY A 21 -1.43 -10.84 12.05
N LYS A 22 -0.26 -11.47 11.98
CA LYS A 22 1.02 -10.78 11.73
C LYS A 22 1.25 -10.40 10.27
N GLU A 23 0.79 -11.21 9.32
CA GLU A 23 0.87 -10.90 7.89
C GLU A 23 -0.09 -9.74 7.51
N ALA A 24 -1.27 -9.67 8.14
CA ALA A 24 -2.21 -8.56 7.95
C ALA A 24 -1.67 -7.22 8.49
N GLU A 25 -0.74 -7.25 9.44
CA GLU A 25 -0.05 -6.06 9.97
C GLU A 25 1.23 -5.70 9.18
N ALA A 26 1.69 -6.60 8.29
CA ALA A 26 2.95 -6.47 7.57
C ALA A 26 2.75 -6.07 6.11
N VAL A 27 2.21 -4.87 5.85
CA VAL A 27 2.85 -3.84 5.01
C VAL A 27 2.14 -2.53 5.33
N PRO A 28 2.71 -1.62 6.15
CA PRO A 28 2.25 -0.24 6.10
C PRO A 28 2.46 0.23 4.67
N GLN A 29 1.37 0.44 3.93
CA GLN A 29 1.41 0.94 2.56
C GLN A 29 2.22 2.25 2.61
N LYS A 30 3.51 2.18 2.23
CA LYS A 30 4.42 3.33 2.28
C LYS A 30 3.69 4.44 1.54
N ARG A 31 3.29 5.50 2.27
CA ARG A 31 2.64 6.67 1.65
C ARG A 31 3.59 7.16 0.57
N SER A 32 3.23 6.90 -0.68
CA SER A 32 4.05 7.27 -1.83
C SER A 32 3.92 8.78 -2.00
N TYR A 33 4.97 9.52 -1.66
CA TYR A 33 5.05 10.97 -1.88
C TYR A 33 5.20 11.32 -3.37
N THR A 34 5.35 10.33 -4.24
CA THR A 34 5.45 10.52 -5.69
C THR A 34 4.25 11.31 -6.23
N LEU A 35 3.03 10.97 -5.81
CA LEU A 35 1.82 11.63 -6.28
C LEU A 35 1.77 13.13 -5.92
N PRO A 36 1.94 13.54 -4.65
CA PRO A 36 1.93 14.96 -4.30
C PRO A 36 3.13 15.73 -4.89
N ILE A 37 4.29 15.09 -5.04
CA ILE A 37 5.48 15.73 -5.66
C ILE A 37 5.21 16.02 -7.14
N VAL A 38 4.72 15.04 -7.91
CA VAL A 38 4.41 15.22 -9.33
C VAL A 38 3.34 16.30 -9.51
N ALA A 39 2.31 16.32 -8.67
CA ALA A 39 1.29 17.36 -8.69
C ALA A 39 1.89 18.76 -8.43
N GLY A 40 2.74 18.90 -7.42
CA GLY A 40 3.42 20.17 -7.11
C GLY A 40 4.30 20.67 -8.25
N VAL A 41 5.08 19.78 -8.86
CA VAL A 41 5.93 20.12 -10.02
C VAL A 41 5.09 20.53 -11.23
N ALA A 42 4.01 19.83 -11.52
CA ALA A 42 3.13 20.17 -12.64
C ALA A 42 2.52 21.57 -12.48
N VAL A 43 2.05 21.92 -11.28
CA VAL A 43 1.53 23.26 -10.97
C VAL A 43 2.61 24.32 -11.15
N LEU A 44 3.82 24.08 -10.65
CA LEU A 44 4.94 25.01 -10.80
C LEU A 44 5.25 25.30 -12.28
N VAL A 45 5.30 24.26 -13.12
CA VAL A 45 5.55 24.39 -14.56
C VAL A 45 4.46 25.22 -15.24
N ILE A 46 3.18 24.99 -14.90
CA ILE A 46 2.06 25.77 -15.45
C ILE A 46 2.20 27.26 -15.08
N VAL A 47 2.53 27.56 -13.82
CA VAL A 47 2.73 28.95 -13.36
C VAL A 47 3.87 29.63 -14.11
N VAL A 48 5.00 28.94 -14.31
CA VAL A 48 6.15 29.48 -15.05
C VAL A 48 5.77 29.77 -16.50
N ILE A 49 5.07 28.84 -17.17
CA ILE A 49 4.61 29.04 -18.55
C ILE A 49 3.64 30.22 -18.63
N ALA A 50 2.67 30.30 -17.72
CA ALA A 50 1.71 31.40 -17.69
C ALA A 50 2.41 32.75 -17.47
N ALA A 51 3.38 32.82 -16.54
CA ALA A 51 4.17 34.02 -16.31
C ALA A 51 5.00 34.41 -17.53
N TYR A 52 5.60 33.44 -18.22
CA TYR A 52 6.36 33.68 -19.45
C TYR A 52 5.47 34.22 -20.59
N LEU A 53 4.24 33.70 -20.73
CA LEU A 53 3.29 34.17 -21.74
C LEU A 53 2.68 35.54 -21.44
N LEU A 54 2.71 35.97 -20.17
CA LEU A 54 2.21 37.27 -19.72
C LEU A 54 3.29 38.37 -19.72
N LEU A 55 4.55 38.01 -19.94
CA LEU A 55 5.68 38.93 -20.05
C LEU A 55 5.85 39.42 -21.49
#